data_AF-A0A0B4DPH3-F1
#
_entry.id   AF-A0A0B4DPH3-F1
#
_cell.length_a   1.000
_cell.length_b   1.000
_cell.length_c   1.000
_cell.angle_alpha   90.00
_cell.angle_beta   90.00
_cell.angle_gamma   90.00
#
_symmetry.space_group_name_H-M   'P 1'
#
loop_
_entity.id
_entity.type
_entity.pdbx_description
1 polymer ?
#
loop_
_entity_poly.entity_id
_entity_poly.type
_entity_poly.pdbx_seq_one_letter_code
_entity_poly.pdbx_strand_id
1 'polypeptide(L)'
;MSRAKKVCARQGCPTITTNRLCPQHAREADKARGTSTQRGYGTHHINARAALAPQVATGTVPCVRCGQLIAAGDPWHLDHNDQRTSYLGPSHAHCNLSAAGKAAHQYD
;
A
#
# COMPACT_ATOMS: atom_id res chain seq x y z
N MET A 1 -21.06 3.74 17.51
CA MET A 1 -22.31 3.82 16.71
C MET A 1 -22.29 2.71 15.67
N SER A 2 -23.34 1.90 15.58
CA SER A 2 -23.47 0.84 14.57
C SER A 2 -23.69 1.45 13.18
N ARG A 3 -23.00 0.94 12.16
CA ARG A 3 -23.15 1.40 10.77
C ARG A 3 -24.55 1.07 10.24
N ALA A 4 -25.14 2.00 9.48
CA ALA A 4 -26.41 1.79 8.80
C ALA A 4 -26.32 0.60 7.82
N LYS A 5 -27.39 -0.21 7.78
CA LYS A 5 -27.50 -1.33 6.86
C LYS A 5 -27.79 -0.81 5.44
N LYS A 6 -27.18 -1.41 4.42
CA LYS A 6 -27.36 -1.08 3.00
C LYS A 6 -27.25 -2.32 2.12
N VAL A 7 -27.75 -2.23 0.88
CA VAL A 7 -27.60 -3.30 -0.11
C VAL A 7 -26.12 -3.43 -0.51
N CYS A 8 -25.68 -4.66 -0.73
CA CYS A 8 -24.36 -4.99 -1.25
C CYS A 8 -24.07 -4.21 -2.54
N ALA A 9 -22.87 -3.64 -2.67
CA ALA A 9 -22.48 -2.87 -3.86
C ALA A 9 -22.23 -3.73 -5.12
N ARG A 10 -22.25 -5.06 -5.02
CA ARG A 10 -22.17 -5.94 -6.20
C ARG A 10 -23.48 -5.82 -6.98
N GLN A 11 -23.37 -5.47 -8.26
CA GLN A 11 -24.52 -5.38 -9.16
C GLN A 11 -25.38 -6.66 -9.10
N GLY A 12 -26.68 -6.49 -8.88
CA GLY A 12 -27.65 -7.59 -8.81
C GLY A 12 -27.66 -8.39 -7.49
N CYS A 13 -26.83 -8.06 -6.50
CA CYS A 13 -26.85 -8.76 -5.21
C CYS A 13 -27.85 -8.09 -4.23
N PRO A 14 -28.92 -8.77 -3.80
CA PRO A 14 -29.94 -8.18 -2.91
C PRO A 14 -29.54 -8.19 -1.42
N THR A 15 -28.38 -8.75 -1.06
CA THR A 15 -27.99 -8.95 0.35
C THR A 15 -27.78 -7.62 1.08
N ILE A 16 -28.41 -7.46 2.24
CA ILE A 16 -28.23 -6.32 3.14
C ILE A 16 -27.02 -6.57 4.06
N THR A 17 -26.12 -5.59 4.14
CA THR A 17 -24.91 -5.64 4.98
C THR A 17 -24.61 -4.27 5.60
N THR A 18 -23.77 -4.23 6.63
CA THR A 18 -23.23 -2.99 7.21
C THR A 18 -21.92 -2.54 6.54
N ASN A 19 -21.36 -3.37 5.65
CA ASN A 19 -20.14 -3.11 4.88
C ASN A 19 -20.46 -2.69 3.43
N ARG A 20 -19.43 -2.44 2.61
CA ARG A 20 -19.61 -2.16 1.17
C ARG A 20 -20.10 -3.39 0.40
N LEU A 21 -19.57 -4.56 0.72
CA LEU A 21 -19.91 -5.85 0.10
C LEU A 21 -20.41 -6.81 1.19
N CYS A 22 -21.31 -7.72 0.82
CA CYS A 22 -21.66 -8.82 1.71
C CYS A 22 -20.45 -9.76 1.92
N PRO A 23 -20.43 -10.61 2.96
CA PRO A 23 -19.27 -11.43 3.29
C PRO A 23 -18.76 -12.30 2.13
N GLN A 24 -19.66 -12.83 1.29
CA GLN A 24 -19.29 -13.61 0.11
C GLN A 24 -18.53 -12.75 -0.91
N HIS A 25 -19.13 -11.65 -1.38
CA HIS A 25 -18.49 -10.79 -2.39
C HIS A 25 -17.24 -10.08 -1.86
N ALA A 26 -17.16 -9.83 -0.55
CA ALA A 26 -15.93 -9.36 0.08
C ALA A 26 -14.80 -10.40 -0.06
N ARG A 27 -15.08 -11.68 0.24
CA ARG A 27 -14.12 -12.78 0.10
C ARG A 27 -13.71 -13.01 -1.36
N GLU A 28 -14.63 -12.90 -2.29
CA GLU A 28 -14.34 -12.98 -3.73
C GLU A 28 -13.42 -11.84 -4.18
N ALA A 29 -13.71 -10.60 -3.74
CA ALA A 29 -12.87 -9.44 -4.02
C ALA A 29 -11.48 -9.57 -3.39
N ASP A 30 -11.39 -10.10 -2.16
CA ASP A 30 -10.13 -10.38 -1.47
C ASP A 30 -9.31 -11.42 -2.22
N LYS A 31 -9.95 -12.50 -2.67
CA LYS A 31 -9.32 -13.54 -3.49
C LYS A 31 -8.80 -12.97 -4.81
N ALA A 32 -9.59 -12.15 -5.49
CA ALA A 32 -9.20 -11.51 -6.75
C ALA A 32 -8.03 -10.53 -6.58
N ARG A 33 -7.95 -9.83 -5.44
CA ARG A 33 -6.86 -8.91 -5.10
C ARG A 33 -5.53 -9.61 -4.82
N GLY A 34 -5.57 -10.89 -4.43
CA GLY A 34 -4.37 -11.66 -4.06
C GLY A 34 -3.82 -11.31 -2.67
N THR A 35 -2.85 -12.11 -2.22
CA THR A 35 -2.22 -11.96 -0.89
C THR A 35 -1.26 -10.77 -0.83
N SER A 36 -0.90 -10.31 0.37
CA SER A 36 0.13 -9.28 0.55
C SER A 36 1.47 -9.68 -0.10
N THR A 37 1.86 -10.95 0.05
CA THR A 37 3.06 -11.52 -0.57
C THR A 37 2.99 -11.47 -2.09
N GLN A 38 1.87 -11.87 -2.69
CA GLN A 38 1.66 -11.78 -4.15
C GLN A 38 1.70 -10.34 -4.66
N ARG A 39 1.35 -9.37 -3.81
CA ARG A 39 1.43 -7.94 -4.12
C ARG A 39 2.80 -7.31 -3.83
N GLY A 40 3.80 -8.11 -3.48
CA GLY A 40 5.18 -7.66 -3.27
C GLY A 40 5.58 -7.41 -1.82
N TYR A 41 4.68 -7.61 -0.84
CA TYR A 41 4.97 -7.42 0.59
C TYR A 41 5.41 -8.71 1.31
N GLY A 42 6.13 -9.59 0.59
CA GLY A 42 6.61 -10.87 1.11
C GLY A 42 7.91 -10.77 1.92
N THR A 43 8.53 -11.92 2.19
CA THR A 43 9.79 -12.02 2.96
C THR A 43 10.90 -11.13 2.40
N HIS A 44 11.02 -11.01 1.07
CA HIS A 44 12.00 -10.12 0.44
C HIS A 44 11.77 -8.65 0.83
N HIS A 45 10.52 -8.20 0.90
CA HIS A 45 10.18 -6.84 1.34
C HIS A 45 10.55 -6.60 2.79
N ILE A 46 10.20 -7.55 3.65
CA ILE A 46 10.51 -7.48 5.09
C ILE A 46 12.02 -7.38 5.30
N ASN A 47 12.79 -8.24 4.63
CA ASN A 47 14.25 -8.28 4.75
C ASN A 47 14.90 -7.02 4.20
N ALA A 48 14.49 -6.56 3.01
CA ALA A 48 15.00 -5.33 2.41
C ALA A 48 14.71 -4.11 3.29
N ARG A 49 13.49 -4.02 3.84
CA ARG A 49 13.12 -2.93 4.75
C ARG A 49 13.90 -3.00 6.05
N ALA A 50 14.11 -4.19 6.62
CA ALA A 50 14.89 -4.38 7.83
C ALA A 50 16.37 -4.01 7.64
N ALA A 51 16.97 -4.35 6.49
CA ALA A 51 18.35 -4.00 6.17
C ALA A 51 18.57 -2.48 6.05
N LEU A 52 17.58 -1.74 5.53
CA LEU A 52 17.65 -0.30 5.34
C LEU A 52 17.27 0.50 6.59
N ALA A 53 16.48 -0.08 7.51
CA ALA A 53 15.99 0.63 8.68
C ALA A 53 17.10 1.26 9.56
N PRO A 54 18.23 0.59 9.86
CA PRO A 54 19.32 1.21 10.61
C PRO A 54 19.94 2.42 9.89
N GLN A 55 20.05 2.37 8.56
CA GLN A 55 20.60 3.46 7.77
C GLN A 55 19.65 4.66 7.78
N VAL A 56 18.36 4.42 7.53
CA VAL A 56 17.34 5.49 7.57
C VAL A 56 17.25 6.11 8.96
N ALA A 57 17.41 5.31 10.02
CA ALA A 57 17.42 5.82 11.39
C ALA A 57 18.56 6.81 11.69
N THR A 58 19.61 6.88 10.86
CA THR A 58 20.67 7.90 11.00
C THR A 58 20.20 9.31 10.60
N GLY A 59 19.09 9.42 9.86
CA GLY A 59 18.61 10.70 9.34
C GLY A 59 19.35 11.20 8.08
N THR A 60 20.23 10.38 7.51
CA THR A 60 21.14 10.80 6.41
C THR A 60 20.86 10.13 5.06
N VAL A 61 19.82 9.28 4.99
CA VAL A 61 19.47 8.59 3.74
C VAL A 61 18.60 9.50 2.86
N PRO A 62 18.99 9.76 1.60
CA PRO A 62 18.18 10.53 0.68
C PRO A 62 16.94 9.73 0.24
N CYS A 63 15.80 10.41 0.21
CA CYS A 63 14.57 9.88 -0.35
C CYS A 63 14.72 9.68 -1.86
N VAL A 64 14.41 8.48 -2.35
CA VAL A 64 14.54 8.13 -3.78
C VAL A 64 13.57 8.88 -4.71
N ARG A 65 12.60 9.61 -4.15
CA ARG A 65 11.63 10.40 -4.92
C ARG A 65 12.01 11.88 -5.00
N CYS A 66 12.31 12.52 -3.87
CA CYS A 66 12.56 13.97 -3.80
C CYS A 66 14.04 14.34 -3.56
N GLY A 67 14.91 13.37 -3.30
CA GLY A 67 16.33 13.57 -3.00
C GLY A 67 16.64 14.15 -1.62
N GLN A 68 15.64 14.66 -0.90
CA GLN A 68 15.82 15.21 0.45
C GLN A 68 16.07 14.08 1.46
N LEU A 69 16.83 14.38 2.52
CA LEU A 69 17.09 13.43 3.58
C LEU A 69 15.80 13.03 4.30
N ILE A 70 15.69 11.76 4.65
CA ILE A 70 14.66 11.25 5.56
C ILE A 70 15.18 11.44 6.97
N ALA A 71 14.52 12.27 7.79
CA ALA A 71 15.01 12.53 9.15
C ALA A 71 14.89 11.28 10.03
N ALA A 72 15.71 11.21 11.06
CA ALA A 72 15.66 10.10 12.01
C ALA A 72 14.28 10.05 12.68
N GLY A 73 13.61 8.89 12.60
CA GLY A 73 12.26 8.70 13.15
C GLY A 73 11.12 9.07 12.20
N ASP A 74 11.39 9.70 11.05
CA ASP A 74 10.34 10.00 10.07
C ASP A 74 9.72 8.72 9.50
N PRO A 75 8.41 8.73 9.22
CA PRO A 75 7.76 7.61 8.56
C PRO A 75 8.27 7.50 7.11
N TRP A 76 8.70 6.28 6.76
CA TRP A 76 9.24 5.98 5.44
C TRP A 76 8.77 4.62 4.91
N HIS A 77 8.76 4.51 3.59
CA HIS A 77 8.40 3.31 2.85
C HIS A 77 9.57 2.84 2.00
N LEU A 78 9.66 1.52 1.82
CA LEU A 78 10.53 0.91 0.83
C LEU A 78 9.86 1.05 -0.53
N ASP A 79 10.31 2.02 -1.30
CA ASP A 79 9.73 2.35 -2.59
C ASP A 79 10.08 1.29 -3.64
N HIS A 80 9.22 1.13 -4.64
CA HIS A 80 9.35 0.14 -5.69
C HIS A 80 9.02 0.75 -7.06
N ASN A 81 9.48 0.10 -8.14
CA ASN A 81 9.05 0.44 -9.49
C ASN A 81 7.55 0.10 -9.69
N ASP A 82 6.90 0.66 -10.71
CA ASP A 82 5.44 0.48 -10.89
C ASP A 82 5.04 -0.98 -11.11
N GLN A 83 5.93 -1.78 -11.69
CA GLN A 83 5.75 -3.22 -11.91
C GLN A 83 5.91 -4.06 -10.63
N ARG A 84 6.32 -3.45 -9.51
CA ARG A 84 6.63 -4.12 -8.23
C ARG A 84 7.64 -5.25 -8.33
N THR A 85 8.58 -5.16 -9.27
CA THR A 85 9.62 -6.17 -9.51
C THR A 85 10.96 -5.81 -8.86
N SER A 86 11.17 -4.54 -8.50
CA SER A 86 12.40 -4.08 -7.83
C SER A 86 12.13 -2.95 -6.85
N TYR A 87 12.98 -2.85 -5.83
CA TYR A 87 12.99 -1.71 -4.91
C TYR A 87 13.84 -0.58 -5.47
N LEU A 88 13.34 0.63 -5.36
CA LEU A 88 14.09 1.85 -5.69
C LEU A 88 14.92 2.31 -4.49
N GLY A 89 14.39 2.09 -3.28
CA GLY A 89 15.04 2.42 -2.01
C GLY A 89 14.10 3.16 -1.04
N PRO A 90 14.63 3.72 0.05
CA PRO A 90 13.84 4.44 1.05
C PRO A 90 13.21 5.71 0.48
N SER A 91 11.95 5.95 0.80
CA SER A 91 11.22 7.16 0.45
C SER A 91 10.44 7.66 1.66
N HIS A 92 10.26 8.98 1.79
CA HIS A 92 9.30 9.50 2.76
C HIS A 92 7.93 8.89 2.50
N ALA A 93 7.18 8.58 3.56
CA ALA A 93 5.86 7.99 3.43
C ALA A 93 4.94 8.85 2.54
N HIS A 94 4.97 10.17 2.70
CA HIS A 94 4.15 11.09 1.90
C HIS A 94 4.55 11.11 0.41
N CYS A 95 5.85 11.06 0.09
CA CYS A 95 6.30 10.99 -1.31
C CYS A 95 5.82 9.71 -1.99
N ASN A 96 5.97 8.57 -1.31
CA ASN A 96 5.55 7.29 -1.82
C ASN A 96 4.03 7.22 -2.04
N LEU A 97 3.24 7.67 -1.05
CA LEU A 97 1.78 7.71 -1.16
C LEU A 97 1.30 8.67 -2.25
N SER A 98 1.97 9.82 -2.43
CA SER A 98 1.68 10.74 -3.52
C SER A 98 1.96 10.11 -4.88
N ALA A 99 3.08 9.40 -5.04
CA ALA A 99 3.40 8.68 -6.27
C ALA A 99 2.34 7.60 -6.58
N ALA A 100 1.94 6.82 -5.56
CA ALA A 100 0.90 5.81 -5.70
C ALA A 100 -0.47 6.43 -6.08
N GLY A 101 -0.84 7.55 -5.46
CA GLY A 101 -2.07 8.27 -5.80
C GLY A 101 -2.07 8.79 -7.24
N LYS A 102 -0.96 9.39 -7.68
CA LYS A 102 -0.82 9.83 -9.08
C LYS A 102 -0.91 8.67 -10.05
N ALA A 103 -0.23 7.56 -9.78
CA ALA A 103 -0.29 6.37 -10.62
C ALA A 103 -1.71 5.77 -10.73
N ALA A 104 -2.51 5.86 -9.67
CA ALA A 104 -3.90 5.38 -9.68
C ALA A 104 -4.82 6.23 -10.57
N HIS A 105 -4.52 7.51 -10.78
CA HIS A 105 -5.31 8.46 -11.57
C HIS A 105 -4.72 8.75 -12.96
N GLN A 106 -3.65 8.06 -13.38
CA GLN A 106 -3.01 8.29 -14.68
C GLN A 106 -3.86 7.88 -15.88
N TYR A 107 -4.97 7.18 -15.67
CA TYR A 107 -5.86 6.65 -16.70
C TYR A 107 -7.33 7.08 -16.53
N ASP A 108 -7.58 8.06 -15.66
CA ASP A 108 -8.88 8.75 -15.56
C ASP A 108 -8.96 9.88 -16.58
#